data_AF-A0AAV1DFA5-F1
#
_entry.id   AF-A0AAV1DFA5-F1
#
_cell.length_a   1.000
_cell.length_b   1.000
_cell.length_c   1.000
_cell.angle_alpha   90.00
_cell.angle_beta   90.00
_cell.angle_gamma   90.00
#
_symmetry.space_group_name_H-M   'P 1'
#
loop_
_entity.id
_entity.type
_entity.pdbx_description
1 polymer ?
#
loop_
_entity_poly.entity_id
_entity_poly.type
_entity_poly.pdbx_seq_one_letter_code
_entity_poly.pdbx_strand_id
1 'polypeptide(L)'
;MKSQVLYLRVLVGVDHNVVKVLKGYSGVLGTLNPEMVESNLKLLRNYGIPNEHISTIDEKLGVFRSFGWSDLEIFGIVRKLPMFLTQTATRIRIVVDFFMNELGYSPHYLASHPVFLTLSFDKRVKPRVEVVRTLTKKNLNRRKAGLFSVLSMSESMFLKNYILPYKDVLPVPDMYNAYLSKAEIPKIKE
;
A
#
# COMPACT_ATOMS: atom_id res chain seq x y z
N MET A 1 26.50 -17.65 4.10
CA MET A 1 26.87 -16.55 3.18
C MET A 1 27.45 -17.03 1.84
N LYS A 2 28.46 -17.91 1.80
CA LYS A 2 29.02 -18.39 0.52
C LYS A 2 27.99 -19.09 -0.38
N SER A 3 27.03 -19.82 0.18
CA SER A 3 26.05 -20.62 -0.58
C SER A 3 24.98 -19.82 -1.33
N GLN A 4 24.49 -18.71 -0.79
CA GLN A 4 23.40 -17.92 -1.39
C GLN A 4 23.92 -16.97 -2.49
N VAL A 5 25.13 -16.41 -2.31
CA VAL A 5 25.82 -15.61 -3.34
C VAL A 5 26.28 -16.50 -4.49
N LEU A 6 26.71 -17.74 -4.22
CA LEU A 6 26.97 -18.74 -5.27
C LEU A 6 25.70 -19.06 -6.06
N TYR A 7 24.56 -19.23 -5.39
CA TYR A 7 23.30 -19.59 -6.05
C TYR A 7 22.80 -18.49 -7.00
N LEU A 8 22.94 -17.21 -6.60
CA LEU A 8 22.62 -16.08 -7.48
C LEU A 8 23.65 -15.93 -8.63
N ARG A 9 24.93 -16.20 -8.40
CA ARG A 9 25.96 -16.22 -9.47
C ARG A 9 25.71 -17.32 -10.51
N VAL A 10 25.21 -18.48 -10.08
CA VAL A 10 24.89 -19.63 -10.96
C VAL A 10 23.65 -19.35 -11.82
N LEU A 11 22.70 -18.52 -11.37
CA LEU A 11 21.43 -18.28 -12.04
C LEU A 11 21.43 -17.10 -13.04
N VAL A 12 22.20 -16.04 -12.80
CA VAL A 12 22.14 -14.79 -13.60
C VAL A 12 23.49 -14.31 -14.15
N GLY A 13 24.56 -15.06 -13.91
CA GLY A 13 25.90 -14.72 -14.39
C GLY A 13 26.46 -13.45 -13.74
N VAL A 14 27.07 -12.58 -14.57
CA VAL A 14 27.96 -11.45 -14.19
C VAL A 14 27.35 -10.48 -13.18
N ASP A 15 28.18 -9.97 -12.26
CA ASP A 15 27.82 -9.13 -11.10
C ASP A 15 26.99 -7.86 -11.46
N HIS A 16 27.04 -7.37 -12.71
CA HIS A 16 26.18 -6.29 -13.22
C HIS A 16 24.68 -6.64 -13.23
N ASN A 17 24.33 -7.89 -13.54
CA ASN A 17 22.95 -8.34 -13.59
C ASN A 17 22.36 -8.51 -12.17
N VAL A 18 23.19 -8.86 -11.19
CA VAL A 18 22.82 -8.89 -9.77
C VAL A 18 22.40 -7.49 -9.29
N VAL A 19 23.15 -6.45 -9.66
CA VAL A 19 22.80 -5.06 -9.33
C VAL A 19 21.52 -4.60 -10.04
N LYS A 20 21.26 -5.02 -11.29
CA LYS A 20 20.00 -4.74 -12.00
C LYS A 20 18.81 -5.42 -11.36
N VAL A 21 18.96 -6.67 -10.91
CA VAL A 21 17.92 -7.41 -10.17
C VAL A 21 17.66 -6.75 -8.82
N LEU A 22 18.69 -6.27 -8.12
CA LEU A 22 18.53 -5.52 -6.86
C LEU A 22 17.91 -4.12 -7.06
N LYS A 23 18.17 -3.46 -8.20
CA LYS A 23 17.56 -2.18 -8.57
C LYS A 23 16.11 -2.31 -9.06
N GLY A 24 15.76 -3.42 -9.72
CA GLY A 24 14.43 -3.64 -10.32
C GLY A 24 13.47 -4.47 -9.48
N TYR A 25 13.98 -5.29 -8.56
CA TYR A 25 13.22 -6.21 -7.71
C TYR A 25 13.72 -6.14 -6.26
N SER A 26 13.31 -5.10 -5.54
CA SER A 26 13.48 -5.01 -4.07
C SER A 26 12.81 -6.16 -3.30
N GLY A 27 12.00 -7.00 -3.98
CA GLY A 27 11.37 -8.20 -3.43
C GLY A 27 12.30 -9.38 -3.12
N VAL A 28 13.56 -9.37 -3.59
CA VAL A 28 14.55 -10.40 -3.19
C VAL A 28 15.03 -10.18 -1.75
N LEU A 29 14.74 -9.02 -1.14
CA LEU A 29 14.94 -8.81 0.29
C LEU A 29 13.97 -9.63 1.16
N GLY A 30 12.97 -10.27 0.55
CA GLY A 30 11.87 -10.99 1.20
C GLY A 30 12.21 -12.36 1.78
N THR A 31 13.46 -12.81 1.76
CA THR A 31 13.92 -14.04 2.42
C THR A 31 14.77 -13.78 3.66
N LEU A 32 14.54 -12.70 4.43
CA LEU A 32 15.58 -12.21 5.33
C LEU A 32 15.05 -11.98 6.74
N ASN A 33 15.33 -12.98 7.59
CA ASN A 33 15.42 -12.93 9.05
C ASN A 33 15.92 -11.54 9.55
N PRO A 34 15.42 -10.98 10.66
CA PRO A 34 15.92 -9.74 11.27
C PRO A 34 17.46 -9.61 11.31
N GLU A 35 18.19 -10.69 11.62
CA GLU A 35 19.67 -10.70 11.63
C GLU A 35 20.29 -10.47 10.23
N MET A 36 19.58 -10.91 9.20
CA MET A 36 19.99 -10.71 7.81
C MET A 36 19.73 -9.28 7.34
N VAL A 37 18.71 -8.58 7.87
CA VAL A 37 18.47 -7.16 7.55
C VAL A 37 19.68 -6.33 7.96
N GLU A 38 20.14 -6.47 9.20
CA GLU A 38 21.35 -5.78 9.71
C GLU A 38 22.60 -6.10 8.85
N SER A 39 22.76 -7.38 8.50
CA SER A 39 23.86 -7.85 7.66
C SER A 39 23.82 -7.28 6.25
N ASN A 40 22.63 -7.17 5.65
CA ASN A 40 22.42 -6.58 4.33
C ASN A 40 22.63 -5.07 4.32
N LEU A 41 22.21 -4.37 5.37
CA LEU A 41 22.48 -2.93 5.52
C LEU A 41 23.99 -2.68 5.62
N LYS A 42 24.74 -3.50 6.37
CA LYS A 42 26.21 -3.47 6.37
C LYS A 42 26.80 -3.77 4.98
N LEU A 43 26.24 -4.73 4.25
CA LEU A 43 26.66 -5.07 2.90
C LEU A 43 26.46 -3.89 1.92
N LEU A 44 25.29 -3.23 1.97
CA LEU A 44 25.00 -2.06 1.15
C LEU A 44 25.96 -0.90 1.43
N ARG A 45 26.29 -0.66 2.72
CA ARG A 45 27.32 0.31 3.12
C ARG A 45 28.68 -0.03 2.51
N ASN A 46 29.09 -1.29 2.57
CA ASN A 46 30.37 -1.75 2.02
C ASN A 46 30.45 -1.65 0.49
N TYR A 47 29.31 -1.71 -0.20
CA TYR A 47 29.22 -1.51 -1.66
C TYR A 47 29.07 -0.03 -2.07
N GLY A 48 29.24 0.91 -1.13
CA GLY A 48 29.22 2.34 -1.41
C GLY A 48 27.83 2.91 -1.67
N ILE A 49 26.76 2.21 -1.26
CA ILE A 49 25.42 2.79 -1.26
C ILE A 49 25.41 3.91 -0.21
N PRO A 50 25.02 5.15 -0.58
CA PRO A 50 25.00 6.26 0.35
C PRO A 50 24.12 5.97 1.57
N ASN A 51 24.63 6.32 2.76
CA ASN A 51 23.92 6.10 4.03
C ASN A 51 22.55 6.81 4.05
N GLU A 52 22.35 7.88 3.29
CA GLU A 52 21.04 8.53 3.15
C GLU A 52 19.96 7.54 2.71
N HIS A 53 20.22 6.67 1.73
CA HIS A 53 19.24 5.70 1.22
C HIS A 53 18.92 4.60 2.24
N ILE A 54 19.91 4.21 3.05
CA ILE A 54 19.77 3.21 4.12
C ILE A 54 18.97 3.81 5.28
N SER A 55 19.29 5.04 5.69
CA SER A 55 18.55 5.77 6.73
C SER A 55 17.09 5.99 6.35
N THR A 56 16.80 6.17 5.05
CA THR A 56 15.43 6.33 4.56
C THR A 56 14.61 5.05 4.77
N ILE A 57 15.21 3.85 4.76
CA ILE A 57 14.47 2.61 5.00
C ILE A 57 14.11 2.50 6.48
N ASP A 58 15.08 2.70 7.38
CA ASP A 58 14.82 2.61 8.82
C ASP A 58 13.82 3.67 9.28
N GLU A 59 13.85 4.88 8.71
CA GLU A 59 12.83 5.91 8.94
C GLU A 59 11.42 5.39 8.60
N LYS A 60 11.25 4.73 7.44
CA LYS A 60 9.95 4.17 7.01
C LYS A 60 9.47 3.05 7.93
N LEU A 61 10.37 2.15 8.35
CA LEU A 61 10.03 1.07 9.29
C LEU A 61 9.70 1.65 10.67
N GLY A 62 10.44 2.67 11.10
CA GLY A 62 10.23 3.43 12.33
C GLY A 62 8.84 4.06 12.39
N VAL A 63 8.25 4.46 11.25
CA VAL A 63 6.85 4.89 11.22
C VAL A 63 5.94 3.78 11.74
N PHE A 64 5.99 2.57 11.19
CA PHE A 64 5.11 1.48 11.65
C PHE A 64 5.33 1.13 13.12
N ARG A 65 6.59 1.06 13.56
CA ARG A 65 6.92 0.83 14.98
C ARG A 65 6.29 1.90 15.87
N SER A 66 6.27 3.16 15.45
CA SER A 66 5.61 4.25 16.19
C SER A 66 4.09 4.10 16.29
N PHE A 67 3.47 3.27 15.44
CA PHE A 67 2.05 2.89 15.52
C PHE A 67 1.84 1.53 16.20
N GLY A 68 2.86 0.97 16.87
CA GLY A 68 2.73 -0.27 17.64
C GLY A 68 2.77 -1.55 16.81
N TRP A 69 3.26 -1.49 15.58
CA TRP A 69 3.46 -2.69 14.76
C TRP A 69 4.68 -3.46 15.23
N SER A 70 4.56 -4.79 15.28
CA SER A 70 5.70 -5.67 15.53
C SER A 70 6.59 -5.77 14.29
N ASP A 71 7.89 -6.04 14.50
CA ASP A 71 8.81 -6.28 13.39
C ASP A 71 8.35 -7.46 12.50
N LEU A 72 7.72 -8.49 13.08
CA LEU A 72 7.13 -9.61 12.31
C LEU A 72 6.04 -9.15 11.34
N GLU A 73 5.14 -8.25 11.77
CA GLU A 73 4.08 -7.70 10.92
C GLU A 73 4.67 -6.80 9.83
N ILE A 74 5.63 -5.95 10.20
CA ILE A 74 6.31 -5.04 9.27
C ILE A 74 7.02 -5.85 8.18
N PHE A 75 7.83 -6.84 8.56
CA PHE A 75 8.51 -7.71 7.60
C PHE A 75 7.53 -8.54 6.77
N GLY A 76 6.41 -8.95 7.38
CA GLY A 76 5.31 -9.61 6.67
C GLY A 76 4.75 -8.75 5.53
N ILE A 77 4.53 -7.46 5.76
CA ILE A 77 4.11 -6.52 4.72
C ILE A 77 5.19 -6.33 3.67
N VAL A 78 6.42 -6.02 4.08
CA VAL A 78 7.53 -5.74 3.16
C VAL A 78 7.76 -6.93 2.22
N ARG A 79 7.66 -8.16 2.73
CA ARG A 79 7.77 -9.38 1.92
C ARG A 79 6.63 -9.51 0.90
N LYS A 80 5.40 -9.18 1.30
CA LYS A 80 4.23 -9.28 0.40
C LYS A 80 4.18 -8.14 -0.62
N LEU A 81 4.61 -6.94 -0.23
CA LEU A 81 4.49 -5.70 -1.00
C LEU A 81 5.78 -4.87 -0.93
N PRO A 82 6.87 -5.34 -1.56
CA PRO A 82 8.16 -4.65 -1.53
C PRO A 82 8.10 -3.25 -2.16
N MET A 83 7.14 -3.02 -3.06
CA MET A 83 6.84 -1.71 -3.64
C MET A 83 6.46 -0.65 -2.59
N PHE A 84 6.01 -1.04 -1.40
CA PHE A 84 5.70 -0.10 -0.32
C PHE A 84 6.93 0.69 0.14
N LEU A 85 8.12 0.07 0.08
CA LEU A 85 9.39 0.75 0.40
C LEU A 85 9.76 1.84 -0.61
N THR A 86 9.08 1.94 -1.75
CA THR A 86 9.25 3.08 -2.69
C THR A 86 8.55 4.35 -2.21
N GLN A 87 7.61 4.24 -1.27
CA GLN A 87 6.89 5.40 -0.74
C GLN A 87 7.77 6.21 0.24
N THR A 88 7.47 7.49 0.41
CA THR A 88 8.15 8.33 1.42
C THR A 88 7.64 8.03 2.82
N ALA A 89 8.48 8.21 3.85
CA ALA A 89 8.08 7.99 5.25
C ALA A 89 6.87 8.86 5.63
N THR A 90 6.83 10.11 5.17
CA THR A 90 5.68 11.02 5.34
C THR A 90 4.39 10.44 4.76
N ARG A 91 4.45 9.90 3.53
CA ARG A 91 3.29 9.30 2.88
C ARG A 91 2.80 8.08 3.65
N ILE A 92 3.72 7.24 4.11
CA ILE A 92 3.43 6.06 4.92
C ILE A 92 2.73 6.46 6.22
N ARG A 93 3.25 7.47 6.93
CA ARG A 93 2.66 7.99 8.16
C ARG A 93 1.22 8.44 7.94
N ILE A 94 0.96 9.23 6.90
CA ILE A 94 -0.39 9.70 6.56
C ILE A 94 -1.37 8.53 6.35
N VAL A 95 -0.94 7.47 5.64
CA VAL A 95 -1.81 6.32 5.37
C VAL A 95 -2.08 5.53 6.66
N VAL A 96 -1.04 5.20 7.41
CA VAL A 96 -1.14 4.38 8.62
C VAL A 96 -1.96 5.12 9.69
N ASP A 97 -1.71 6.40 9.88
CA ASP A 97 -2.48 7.26 10.80
C ASP A 97 -3.97 7.27 10.46
N PHE A 98 -4.32 7.48 9.19
CA PHE A 98 -5.71 7.45 8.75
C PHE A 98 -6.39 6.11 9.03
N PHE A 99 -5.75 4.99 8.70
CA PHE A 99 -6.38 3.68 8.94
C PHE A 99 -6.45 3.32 10.43
N MET A 100 -5.44 3.65 11.22
CA MET A 100 -5.40 3.25 12.62
C MET A 100 -6.13 4.21 13.55
N ASN A 101 -5.83 5.49 13.46
CA ASN A 101 -6.37 6.49 14.37
C ASN A 101 -7.75 6.99 13.91
N GLU A 102 -7.96 7.21 12.61
CA GLU A 102 -9.25 7.72 12.12
C GLU A 102 -10.29 6.61 11.88
N LEU A 103 -9.85 5.43 11.43
CA LEU A 103 -10.74 4.30 11.12
C LEU A 103 -10.70 3.16 12.16
N GLY A 104 -9.79 3.21 13.13
CA GLY A 104 -9.75 2.26 14.24
C GLY A 104 -9.20 0.88 13.89
N TYR A 105 -8.47 0.71 12.79
CA TYR A 105 -7.90 -0.58 12.44
C TYR A 105 -6.67 -0.93 13.29
N SER A 106 -6.54 -2.20 13.64
CA SER A 106 -5.35 -2.71 14.33
C SER A 106 -4.18 -2.95 13.36
N PRO A 107 -2.92 -2.93 13.84
CA PRO A 107 -1.75 -3.35 13.08
C PRO A 107 -1.95 -4.72 12.42
N HIS A 108 -2.39 -5.70 13.20
CA HIS A 108 -2.60 -7.08 12.74
C HIS A 108 -3.59 -7.18 11.57
N TYR A 109 -4.69 -6.42 11.64
CA TYR A 109 -5.68 -6.41 10.56
C TYR A 109 -5.12 -5.80 9.26
N LEU A 110 -4.36 -4.71 9.37
CA LEU A 110 -3.73 -4.07 8.22
C LEU A 110 -2.57 -4.94 7.65
N ALA A 111 -1.81 -5.62 8.50
CA ALA A 111 -0.77 -6.56 8.11
C ALA A 111 -1.30 -7.79 7.34
N SER A 112 -2.50 -8.25 7.69
CA SER A 112 -3.20 -9.31 6.96
C SER A 112 -3.82 -8.83 5.65
N HIS A 113 -4.13 -7.54 5.51
CA HIS A 113 -4.73 -6.92 4.33
C HIS A 113 -3.86 -5.81 3.72
N PRO A 114 -2.60 -6.10 3.32
CA PRO A 114 -1.63 -5.07 3.01
C PRO A 114 -1.97 -4.29 1.73
N VAL A 115 -2.93 -4.78 0.92
CA VAL A 115 -3.51 -4.08 -0.23
C VAL A 115 -4.04 -2.70 0.12
N PHE A 116 -4.55 -2.46 1.34
CA PHE A 116 -4.98 -1.11 1.76
C PHE A 116 -3.89 -0.06 1.60
N LEU A 117 -2.64 -0.46 1.80
CA LEU A 117 -1.49 0.43 1.76
C LEU A 117 -1.03 0.76 0.33
N THR A 118 -1.49 0.02 -0.69
CA THR A 118 -1.14 0.26 -2.10
C THR A 118 -2.20 1.02 -2.87
N LEU A 119 -3.41 1.14 -2.33
CA LEU A 119 -4.48 1.92 -2.95
C LEU A 119 -4.12 3.41 -3.00
N SER A 120 -4.54 4.08 -4.08
CA SER A 120 -4.40 5.54 -4.16
C SER A 120 -5.20 6.20 -3.06
N PHE A 121 -4.51 6.88 -2.15
CA PHE A 121 -5.15 7.43 -0.95
C PHE A 121 -6.10 8.58 -1.27
N ASP A 122 -5.62 9.58 -2.00
CA ASP A 122 -6.43 10.76 -2.32
C ASP A 122 -7.45 10.49 -3.44
N LYS A 123 -7.17 9.56 -4.36
CA LYS A 123 -8.08 9.27 -5.49
C LYS A 123 -9.08 8.14 -5.20
N ARG A 124 -8.81 7.27 -4.23
CA ARG A 124 -9.67 6.10 -3.92
C ARG A 124 -10.03 5.99 -2.45
N VAL A 125 -9.06 5.99 -1.53
CA VAL A 125 -9.36 5.72 -0.12
C VAL A 125 -10.24 6.81 0.49
N LYS A 126 -9.75 8.05 0.53
CA LYS A 126 -10.49 9.19 1.12
C LYS A 126 -11.87 9.38 0.47
N PRO A 127 -11.97 9.47 -0.87
CA PRO A 127 -13.26 9.55 -1.54
C PRO A 127 -14.27 8.49 -1.10
N ARG A 128 -13.89 7.21 -1.17
CA ARG A 128 -14.84 6.12 -0.92
C ARG A 128 -15.23 6.02 0.55
N VAL A 129 -14.33 6.34 1.47
CA VAL A 129 -14.64 6.45 2.92
C VAL A 129 -15.69 7.53 3.16
N GLU A 130 -15.55 8.69 2.52
CA GLU A 130 -16.49 9.81 2.72
C GLU A 130 -17.89 9.50 2.21
N VAL A 131 -17.99 8.84 1.05
CA VAL A 131 -19.27 8.33 0.52
C VAL A 131 -19.90 7.36 1.50
N VAL A 132 -19.15 6.37 2.00
CA VAL A 132 -19.67 5.39 2.98
C VAL A 132 -20.11 6.08 4.27
N ARG A 133 -19.34 7.04 4.79
CA ARG A 133 -19.71 7.81 5.99
C ARG A 133 -20.99 8.59 5.77
N THR A 134 -21.11 9.29 4.64
CA THR A 134 -22.32 10.05 4.28
C THR A 134 -23.55 9.14 4.21
N LEU A 135 -23.44 8.02 3.50
CA LEU A 135 -24.55 7.06 3.38
C LEU A 135 -24.90 6.43 4.74
N THR A 136 -23.91 6.17 5.58
CA THR A 136 -24.13 5.61 6.92
C THR A 136 -24.83 6.62 7.82
N LYS A 137 -24.37 7.88 7.86
CA LYS A 137 -25.03 8.98 8.60
C LYS A 137 -26.48 9.19 8.18
N LYS A 138 -26.80 8.99 6.90
CA LYS A 138 -28.16 9.12 6.36
C LYS A 138 -28.99 7.82 6.45
N ASN A 139 -28.46 6.76 7.06
CA ASN A 139 -29.09 5.42 7.10
C ASN A 139 -29.41 4.82 5.72
N LEU A 140 -28.63 5.19 4.70
CA LEU A 140 -28.78 4.74 3.31
C LEU A 140 -27.79 3.64 2.92
N ASN A 141 -26.84 3.27 3.80
CA ASN A 141 -25.88 2.22 3.51
C ASN A 141 -26.51 0.80 3.62
N ARG A 142 -27.35 0.45 2.63
CA ARG A 142 -28.11 -0.80 2.60
C ARG A 142 -27.26 -2.05 2.40
N ARG A 143 -26.10 -1.91 1.74
CA ARG A 143 -25.25 -3.05 1.37
C ARG A 143 -24.44 -3.61 2.53
N LYS A 144 -24.22 -2.83 3.59
CA LYS A 144 -23.47 -3.22 4.81
C LYS A 144 -22.12 -3.91 4.53
N ALA A 145 -21.50 -3.60 3.38
CA ALA A 145 -20.21 -4.20 3.03
C ALA A 145 -19.12 -3.61 3.92
N GLY A 146 -18.20 -4.47 4.38
CA GLY A 146 -17.01 -4.01 5.10
C GLY A 146 -16.18 -3.06 4.24
N LEU A 147 -15.49 -2.11 4.88
CA LEU A 147 -14.72 -1.08 4.17
C LEU A 147 -13.65 -1.68 3.23
N PHE A 148 -13.07 -2.84 3.58
CA PHE A 148 -12.19 -3.58 2.68
C PHE A 148 -12.82 -3.86 1.32
N SER A 149 -14.06 -4.37 1.32
CA SER A 149 -14.80 -4.65 0.09
C SER A 149 -15.05 -3.36 -0.71
N VAL A 150 -15.40 -2.27 -0.03
CA VAL A 150 -15.66 -0.97 -0.67
C VAL A 150 -14.39 -0.37 -1.29
N LEU A 151 -13.26 -0.46 -0.61
CA LEU A 151 -12.00 0.07 -1.10
C LEU A 151 -11.40 -0.81 -2.22
N SER A 152 -11.64 -2.11 -2.19
CA SER A 152 -11.08 -3.07 -3.16
C SER A 152 -11.90 -3.24 -4.44
N MET A 153 -13.19 -2.88 -4.46
CA MET A 153 -14.02 -3.08 -5.65
C MET A 153 -13.60 -2.20 -6.83
N SER A 154 -13.94 -2.64 -8.04
CA SER A 154 -13.67 -1.87 -9.26
C SER A 154 -14.39 -0.52 -9.25
N GLU A 155 -13.93 0.41 -10.09
CA GLU A 155 -14.55 1.73 -10.21
C GLU A 155 -16.01 1.64 -10.68
N SER A 156 -16.26 0.81 -11.69
CA SER A 156 -17.60 0.54 -12.21
C SER A 156 -18.54 -0.02 -11.13
N MET A 157 -18.07 -0.97 -10.32
CA MET A 157 -18.86 -1.52 -9.21
C MET A 157 -19.14 -0.47 -8.15
N PHE A 158 -18.14 0.35 -7.79
CA PHE A 158 -18.33 1.40 -6.79
C PHE A 158 -19.36 2.44 -7.27
N LEU A 159 -19.24 2.90 -8.52
CA LEU A 159 -20.19 3.81 -9.15
C LEU A 159 -21.63 3.26 -9.12
N LYS A 160 -21.81 2.03 -9.62
CA LYS A 160 -23.14 1.38 -9.68
C LYS A 160 -23.75 1.18 -8.29
N ASN A 161 -22.94 0.87 -7.29
CA ASN A 161 -23.42 0.40 -6.00
C ASN A 161 -23.54 1.49 -4.93
N TYR A 162 -22.70 2.53 -5.00
CA TYR A 162 -22.54 3.55 -3.95
C TYR A 162 -22.72 4.99 -4.44
N ILE A 163 -22.71 5.23 -5.76
CA ILE A 163 -22.82 6.58 -6.32
C ILE A 163 -24.15 6.78 -7.03
N LEU A 164 -24.41 6.03 -8.11
CA LEU A 164 -25.62 6.20 -8.93
C LEU A 164 -26.94 6.09 -8.15
N PRO A 165 -27.11 5.16 -7.18
CA PRO A 165 -28.36 5.05 -6.43
C PRO A 165 -28.62 6.24 -5.47
N TYR A 166 -27.62 7.08 -5.21
CA TYR A 166 -27.67 8.13 -4.20
C TYR A 166 -27.26 9.51 -4.76
N LYS A 167 -27.30 9.68 -6.08
CA LYS A 167 -26.87 10.89 -6.79
C LYS A 167 -27.50 12.19 -6.24
N ASP A 168 -28.77 12.12 -5.82
CA ASP A 168 -29.53 13.29 -5.34
C ASP A 168 -29.30 13.58 -3.85
N VAL A 169 -28.59 12.69 -3.14
CA VAL A 169 -28.43 12.72 -1.69
C VAL A 169 -26.99 12.95 -1.26
N LEU A 170 -26.02 12.61 -2.12
CA LEU A 170 -24.61 12.85 -1.87
C LEU A 170 -24.28 14.34 -2.13
N PRO A 171 -23.81 15.10 -1.12
CA PRO A 171 -23.51 16.53 -1.25
C PRO A 171 -22.17 16.79 -1.95
N VAL A 172 -21.67 15.86 -2.77
CA VAL A 172 -20.30 15.93 -3.32
C VAL A 172 -20.30 16.09 -4.84
N PRO A 173 -20.70 17.27 -5.38
CA PRO A 173 -20.61 17.56 -6.80
C PRO A 173 -19.22 17.28 -7.36
N ASP A 174 -18.17 17.67 -6.65
CA ASP A 174 -16.79 17.58 -7.16
C ASP A 174 -16.26 16.14 -7.21
N MET A 175 -16.60 15.28 -6.24
CA MET A 175 -16.24 13.86 -6.28
C MET A 175 -17.06 13.08 -7.30
N TYR A 176 -18.36 13.36 -7.40
CA TYR A 176 -19.24 12.75 -8.37
C TYR A 176 -18.75 13.04 -9.79
N ASN A 177 -18.43 14.30 -10.07
CA ASN A 177 -17.87 14.74 -11.36
C ASN A 177 -16.46 14.16 -11.60
N ALA A 178 -15.63 14.03 -10.56
CA ALA A 178 -14.30 13.39 -10.67
C ALA A 178 -14.35 11.87 -10.91
N TYR A 179 -15.45 11.21 -10.53
CA TYR A 179 -15.69 9.80 -10.85
C TYR A 179 -16.33 9.61 -12.22
N LEU A 180 -17.25 10.48 -12.61
CA LEU A 180 -17.89 10.45 -13.94
C LEU A 180 -16.93 10.83 -15.07
N SER A 181 -16.03 11.79 -14.87
CA SER A 181 -15.04 12.18 -15.89
C SER A 181 -14.04 11.07 -16.23
N LYS A 182 -13.87 10.09 -15.33
CA LYS A 182 -13.06 8.88 -15.54
C LYS A 182 -13.86 7.70 -16.07
N ALA A 183 -15.18 7.76 -15.92
CA ALA A 183 -16.11 6.81 -16.50
C ALA A 183 -16.61 7.39 -17.83
N GLU A 184 -15.74 7.42 -18.84
CA GLU A 184 -16.23 7.33 -20.22
C GLU A 184 -16.92 5.97 -20.36
N ILE A 185 -18.18 5.91 -19.92
CA ILE A 185 -19.06 4.78 -20.17
C ILE A 185 -19.21 4.73 -21.69
N PRO A 186 -18.84 3.64 -22.37
CA PRO A 186 -19.17 3.48 -23.78
C PRO A 186 -20.67 3.68 -23.90
N LYS A 187 -21.09 4.68 -24.66
CA LYS A 187 -22.50 4.90 -24.99
C LYS A 187 -23.06 3.54 -25.41
N ILE A 188 -23.98 3.00 -24.63
CA ILE A 188 -24.81 1.89 -25.10
C ILE A 188 -25.59 2.52 -26.24
N LYS A 189 -25.26 2.11 -27.48
CA LYS A 189 -26.04 2.47 -28.65
C LYS A 189 -27.44 1.91 -28.43
N GLU A 190 -28.42 2.82 -28.47
CA GLU A 190 -29.84 2.49 -28.60
C GLU A 190 -30.08 1.61 -29.84
#